data_AF-A0P2L2-F1
#
_entry.id   AF-A0P2L2-F1
#
_cell.length_a   1.000
_cell.length_b   1.000
_cell.length_c   1.000
_cell.angle_alpha   90.00
_cell.angle_beta   90.00
_cell.angle_gamma   90.00
#
_symmetry.space_group_name_H-M   'P 1'
#
loop_
_entity.id
_entity.type
_entity.pdbx_description
1 polymer ?
#
loop_
_entity_poly.entity_id
_entity_poly.type
_entity_poly.pdbx_seq_one_letter_code
_entity_poly.pdbx_strand_id
1 'polypeptide(L)' 'MVAWLHEAFGVSVYENTVSGALKDMGFIKLSARRAHHGQIEHALEAFKKTSPQISKLSEPVWTLSH' A
#
# COMPACT_ATOMS: atom_id res chain seq x y z
N MET A 1 14.80 0.98 0.21
CA MET A 1 15.08 1.92 -0.91
C MET A 1 16.54 1.84 -1.35
N VAL A 2 17.50 1.67 -0.44
CA VAL A 2 18.95 1.66 -0.76
C VAL A 2 19.39 0.54 -1.74
N ALA A 3 18.83 -0.67 -1.63
CA ALA A 3 19.21 -1.78 -2.52
C ALA A 3 19.00 -1.46 -4.01
N TRP A 4 17.89 -0.79 -4.36
CA TRP A 4 17.60 -0.39 -5.74
C TRP A 4 18.60 0.64 -6.26
N LEU A 5 19.09 1.54 -5.40
CA LEU A 5 20.07 2.57 -5.80
C LEU A 5 21.40 1.92 -6.20
N HIS A 6 21.82 0.89 -5.46
CA HIS A 6 23.00 0.12 -5.80
C HIS A 6 22.81 -0.68 -7.09
N GLU A 7 21.64 -1.30 -7.29
CA GLU A 7 21.34 -2.07 -8.50
C GLU A 7 21.28 -1.18 -9.75
N ALA A 8 20.69 0.01 -9.64
CA ALA A 8 20.49 0.90 -10.78
C ALA A 8 21.71 1.80 -11.08
N PHE A 9 22.50 2.17 -10.06
CA PHE A 9 23.58 3.16 -10.21
C PHE A 9 24.93 2.72 -9.65
N GLY A 10 25.03 1.54 -9.02
CA GLY A 10 26.29 1.04 -8.43
C GLY A 10 26.77 1.80 -7.20
N VAL A 11 25.92 2.65 -6.61
CA VAL A 11 26.31 3.50 -5.48
C VAL A 11 25.87 2.86 -4.16
N SER A 12 26.83 2.70 -3.24
CA SER A 12 26.57 2.30 -1.86
C SER A 12 26.49 3.55 -0.98
N VAL A 13 25.30 3.86 -0.48
CA VAL A 13 25.04 5.02 0.39
C VAL A 13 24.15 4.59 1.55
N TYR A 14 24.35 5.17 2.73
CA TYR A 14 23.48 4.96 3.88
C TYR A 14 22.05 5.49 3.63
N GLU A 15 21.04 4.79 4.15
CA GLU A 15 19.62 5.12 3.95
C GLU A 15 19.26 6.53 4.44
N ASN A 16 19.89 6.99 5.51
CA ASN A 16 19.68 8.33 6.07
C ASN A 16 20.13 9.44 5.10
N THR A 17 21.26 9.26 4.42
CA THR A 17 21.80 10.22 3.45
C THR A 17 20.87 10.35 2.24
N VAL A 18 20.42 9.21 1.70
CA VAL A 18 19.47 9.21 0.57
C VAL A 18 18.13 9.82 0.99
N SER A 19 17.64 9.48 2.19
CA SER A 19 16.40 10.03 2.72
C SER A 19 16.49 11.54 2.99
N GLY A 20 17.65 12.03 3.42
CA GLY A 20 17.92 13.47 3.61
C GLY A 20 17.91 14.21 2.29
N ALA A 21 18.68 13.76 1.31
CA ALA A 21 18.73 14.36 -0.02
C ALA A 21 17.34 14.41 -0.68
N LEU A 22 16.54 13.35 -0.56
CA LEU A 22 15.17 13.33 -1.08
C LEU A 22 14.26 14.34 -0.38
N LYS A 23 14.39 14.51 0.94
CA LYS A 23 13.63 15.52 1.70
C LYS A 23 14.03 16.94 1.33
N ASP A 24 15.31 17.20 1.14
CA ASP A 24 15.82 18.52 0.72
C ASP A 24 15.31 18.89 -0.67
N MET A 25 15.11 17.88 -1.54
CA MET A 25 14.45 18.03 -2.84
C MET A 25 12.91 18.08 -2.77
N GLY A 26 12.30 18.00 -1.58
CA GLY A 26 10.86 18.08 -1.38
C GLY A 26 10.09 16.77 -1.57
N PHE A 27 10.76 15.62 -1.71
CA PHE A 27 10.12 14.32 -1.84
C PHE A 27 9.73 13.71 -0.49
N ILE A 28 8.62 12.97 -0.49
CA ILE A 28 8.14 12.19 0.67
C ILE A 28 8.19 10.70 0.40
N LYS A 29 8.42 9.89 1.45
CA LYS A 29 8.40 8.43 1.34
C LYS A 29 6.98 7.95 1.07
N LEU A 30 6.72 7.53 -0.17
CA LEU A 30 5.50 6.81 -0.52
C LEU A 30 5.59 5.39 0.03
N SER A 31 4.83 5.12 1.09
CA SER A 31 4.62 3.76 1.57
C SER A 31 3.31 3.22 1.01
N ALA A 32 3.24 1.92 0.70
CA ALA A 32 2.00 1.26 0.29
C ALA A 32 0.90 1.27 1.37
N ARG A 33 1.22 1.72 2.59
CA ARG A 33 0.23 1.94 3.64
C ARG A 33 -0.76 3.01 3.15
N ARG A 34 -2.04 2.65 3.07
CA ARG A 34 -3.13 3.61 2.89
C ARG A 34 -3.13 4.56 4.09
N ALA A 35 -2.43 5.67 3.96
CA ALA A 35 -2.23 6.63 5.03
C ALA A 35 -2.68 8.01 4.56
N HIS A 36 -3.99 8.26 4.53
CA HIS A 36 -4.55 9.55 4.95
C HIS A 36 -6.04 9.44 5.31
N HIS A 37 -6.40 10.27 6.27
CA HIS A 37 -7.53 10.27 7.20
C HIS A 37 -8.87 10.75 6.62
N GLY A 38 -9.03 10.72 5.30
CA GLY A 38 -10.25 11.15 4.63
C GLY A 38 -10.09 10.90 3.14
N GLN A 39 -10.86 9.95 2.61
CA GLN A 39 -11.19 9.80 1.19
C GLN A 39 -10.10 10.19 0.19
N ILE A 40 -9.33 9.23 -0.31
CA ILE A 40 -8.99 9.32 -1.74
C ILE A 40 -10.23 8.81 -2.47
N GLU A 41 -11.23 9.67 -2.62
CA GLU A 41 -12.58 9.37 -3.10
C GLU A 41 -12.54 8.69 -4.48
N HIS A 42 -11.60 9.10 -5.33
CA HIS A 42 -11.37 8.50 -6.65
C HIS A 42 -10.54 7.21 -6.65
N ALA A 43 -9.73 6.93 -5.62
CA ALA A 43 -8.92 5.71 -5.57
C ALA A 43 -9.69 4.51 -5.02
N LEU A 44 -10.79 4.74 -4.29
CA LEU A 44 -11.66 3.65 -3.83
C LEU A 44 -12.35 2.97 -5.01
N GLU A 45 -12.88 3.73 -5.96
CA GLU A 45 -13.56 3.19 -7.14
C GLU A 45 -12.63 2.33 -8.01
N ALA A 46 -11.38 2.76 -8.19
CA ALA A 46 -10.37 1.99 -8.92
C ALA A 46 -9.90 0.72 -8.17
N PHE A 47 -10.06 0.68 -6.84
CA PHE A 47 -9.69 -0.46 -6.01
C PHE A 47 -10.86 -1.41 -5.71
N LYS A 48 -12.09 -1.07 -6.13
CA LYS A 48 -13.23 -1.98 -6.04
C LYS A 48 -13.01 -3.17 -6.98
N LYS A 49 -13.33 -4.36 -6.47
CA LYS A 49 -13.23 -5.60 -7.25
C LYS A 49 -14.41 -5.68 -8.22
N THR A 50 -14.16 -5.57 -9.52
CA THR A 50 -15.18 -5.72 -10.60
C THR A 50 -15.61 -7.18 -10.83
N SER A 51 -14.98 -8.13 -10.14
CA SER A 51 -15.35 -9.54 -10.24
C SER A 51 -16.70 -9.78 -9.56
N PRO A 52 -17.58 -10.62 -10.13
CA PRO A 52 -18.83 -10.99 -9.47
C PRO A 52 -18.53 -11.53 -8.06
N GLN A 53 -19.22 -10.98 -7.07
CA GLN A 53 -19.09 -11.39 -5.67
C GLN A 53 -19.73 -12.78 -5.50
N ILE A 54 -18.99 -13.84 -5.85
CA ILE A 54 -19.39 -15.23 -5.62
C ILE A 54 -18.85 -15.67 -4.25
N SER A 55 -19.19 -14.93 -3.19
CA SER A 55 -18.99 -15.42 -1.83
C SER A 55 -20.28 -16.11 -1.40
N LYS A 56 -20.27 -17.45 -1.32
CA LYS A 56 -21.32 -18.15 -0.58
C LYS A 56 -21.13 -17.79 0.88
N LEU A 57 -22.06 -17.02 1.45
CA LEU A 57 -22.14 -16.85 2.89
C LEU A 57 -22.31 -18.26 3.44
N SER A 58 -21.29 -18.80 4.10
CA SER A 58 -21.46 -20.02 4.88
C SER A 58 -22.54 -19.73 5.91
N GLU A 59 -23.61 -20.52 5.90
CA GLU A 59 -24.72 -20.35 6.84
C GLU A 59 -24.15 -20.32 8.26
N PRO A 60 -24.51 -19.32 9.09
CA PRO A 60 -24.05 -19.28 10.46
C PRO A 60 -24.60 -20.51 11.19
N VAL A 61 -23.69 -21.29 11.80
CA VAL A 61 -23.94 -22.54 12.54
C VAL A 61 -24.66 -22.24 13.87
N TRP A 62 -25.87 -21.69 13.80
CA TRP A 62 -26.77 -21.49 14.95
C TRP A 62 -28.23 -21.86 14.62
N THR A 63 -28.51 -22.35 13.40
CA THR A 63 -29.86 -22.78 12.98
C THR A 63 -30.11 -24.28 13.15
N LEU A 64 -29.18 -25.05 13.72
CA LEU A 64 -29.40 -26.46 14.08
C LEU A 64 -29.78 -26.58 15.56
N SER A 65 -30.97 -26.10 15.92
CA SER A 65 -31.61 -26.44 17.19
C SER A 65 -33.12 -26.25 17.05
N HIS A 66 -33.84 -27.34 16.75
CA HIS A 66 -35.01 -27.88 17.45
C HIS A 66 -35.54 -29.10 16.68
#